data_AF-A0A0F8XWK2-F1
#
_entry.id   AF-A0A0F8XWK2-F1
#
_cell.length_a   1.000
_cell.length_b   1.000
_cell.length_c   1.000
_cell.angle_alpha   90.00
_cell.angle_beta   90.00
_cell.angle_gamma   90.00
#
_symmetry.space_group_name_H-M   'P 1'
#
loop_
_entity.id
_entity.type
_entity.pdbx_description
1 polymer ?
#
loop_
_entity_poly.entity_id
_entity_poly.type
_entity_poly.pdbx_seq_one_letter_code
_entity_poly.pdbx_strand_id
1 'polypeptide(L)'
;MNNKELHNPEEDQHIFESDWLFCPICGNKLPNVQNLKFCIKCGVNLKYIKENKKLPSTTTLNPYKTTSQYPLIQRSLEVFQPPKITDEQLTDPKKHKLWSSLTSIGLPLGAFLFMNFILGGFFALLTFASFDLNTIFELTSNPYFTSLISLFELIFILFPILYIRKYLQNPTIKNRFILLGFTSRGFDRKKLLKEILIGLSLAFVGVLMVALISLFTEEIIEYLFSIEIIQDIPTGFLPMDISSLIVLSLIMILIIGTSEEILFRGFMQKGLERSLGSKMGILLTAFLFSMIHVIGILFIDLNSPLVILISFLLSFFPYFSISILLGLIYHWRKENLIAVVITHGVYDTLTIVLAFFLYGIF
;
A
#
# COMPACT_ATOMS: atom_id res chain seq x y z
N MET A 1 -27.24 55.86 88.23
CA MET A 1 -28.56 56.30 87.73
C MET A 1 -28.39 56.71 86.28
N ASN A 2 -29.25 56.20 85.39
CA ASN A 2 -29.79 56.77 84.15
C ASN A 2 -28.94 57.78 83.33
N ASN A 3 -28.88 57.78 82.00
CA ASN A 3 -29.87 57.35 81.02
C ASN A 3 -29.23 57.30 79.61
N LYS A 4 -29.90 56.58 78.71
CA LYS A 4 -29.70 56.52 77.25
C LYS A 4 -29.98 57.84 76.54
N GLU A 5 -29.34 58.05 75.39
CA GLU A 5 -29.91 58.30 74.03
C GLU A 5 -28.75 58.64 73.05
N LEU A 6 -28.36 57.73 72.15
CA LEU A 6 -28.79 57.56 70.75
C LEU A 6 -28.49 58.74 69.81
N HIS A 7 -27.36 58.66 69.10
CA HIS A 7 -27.37 58.80 67.63
C HIS A 7 -26.25 57.96 67.01
N ASN A 8 -26.64 57.05 66.13
CA ASN A 8 -25.79 56.33 65.18
C ASN A 8 -25.51 57.26 63.98
N PRO A 9 -24.33 57.17 63.37
CA PRO A 9 -24.34 56.63 62.01
C PRO A 9 -23.23 55.61 61.78
N GLU A 10 -23.67 54.50 61.21
CA GLU A 10 -22.88 53.63 60.35
C GLU A 10 -22.27 54.45 59.22
N GLU A 11 -20.95 54.57 59.19
CA GLU A 11 -20.16 54.68 57.97
C GLU A 11 -18.69 54.43 58.33
N ASP A 12 -17.96 53.82 57.40
CA ASP A 12 -16.53 53.52 57.47
C ASP A 12 -16.08 52.27 58.23
N GLN A 13 -16.70 51.13 57.89
CA GLN A 13 -15.93 49.89 57.73
C GLN A 13 -16.08 49.37 56.30
N HIS A 14 -15.37 50.04 55.37
CA HIS A 14 -15.01 49.43 54.09
C HIS A 14 -14.20 48.15 54.37
N ILE A 15 -14.90 47.02 54.42
CA ILE A 15 -14.30 45.70 54.29
C ILE A 15 -13.69 45.68 52.89
N PHE A 16 -12.37 45.82 52.81
CA PHE A 16 -11.60 45.51 51.61
C PHE A 16 -11.88 44.06 51.23
N GLU A 17 -12.88 43.82 50.38
CA GLU A 17 -12.99 42.57 49.65
C GLU A 17 -11.80 42.49 48.71
N SER A 18 -10.73 41.84 49.17
CA SER A 18 -9.65 41.41 48.31
C SER A 18 -10.23 40.40 47.33
N ASP A 19 -10.61 40.88 46.15
CA ASP A 19 -10.95 40.06 45.00
C ASP A 19 -9.66 39.51 44.42
N TRP A 20 -9.41 38.23 44.70
CA TRP A 20 -8.27 37.52 44.18
C TRP A 20 -8.37 37.45 42.65
N LEU A 21 -7.52 38.19 41.94
CA LEU A 21 -7.40 38.08 40.48
C LEU A 21 -6.78 36.74 40.06
N PHE A 22 -5.98 36.11 40.94
CA PHE A 22 -5.27 34.86 40.69
C PHE A 22 -5.37 33.90 41.88
N CYS A 23 -5.34 32.60 41.60
CA CYS A 23 -5.34 31.58 42.64
C CYS A 23 -4.00 31.56 43.40
N PRO A 24 -3.98 31.63 44.74
CA PRO A 24 -2.74 31.62 45.55
C PRO A 24 -1.94 30.33 45.43
N ILE A 25 -2.57 29.22 45.03
CA ILE A 25 -1.94 27.90 45.00
C ILE A 25 -1.38 27.58 43.61
N CYS A 26 -2.15 27.86 42.55
CA CYS A 26 -1.78 27.45 41.19
C CYS A 26 -1.47 28.60 40.23
N GLY A 27 -1.55 29.85 40.71
CA GLY A 27 -1.24 31.06 39.93
C GLY A 27 -2.20 31.34 38.78
N ASN A 28 -3.28 30.57 38.64
CA ASN A 28 -4.20 30.71 37.51
C ASN A 28 -5.18 31.88 37.73
N LYS A 29 -5.47 32.65 36.68
CA LYS A 29 -6.44 33.76 36.73
C LYS A 29 -7.81 33.22 37.13
N LEU A 30 -8.45 33.86 38.11
CA LEU A 30 -9.78 33.47 38.57
C LEU A 30 -10.85 34.18 37.72
N PRO A 31 -11.95 33.50 37.36
CA PRO A 31 -13.06 34.15 36.68
C PRO A 31 -13.70 35.19 37.60
N ASN A 32 -14.10 36.33 37.03
CA ASN A 32 -14.75 37.41 37.77
C ASN A 32 -16.22 37.06 38.01
N VAL A 33 -16.48 36.18 38.97
CA VAL A 33 -17.82 35.74 39.38
C VAL A 33 -17.99 35.94 40.88
N GLN A 34 -19.11 36.51 41.27
CA GLN A 34 -19.45 36.68 42.68
C GLN A 34 -19.58 35.30 43.35
N ASN A 35 -18.99 35.15 44.54
CA ASN A 35 -19.02 33.92 45.36
C ASN A 35 -18.27 32.68 44.81
N LEU A 36 -17.11 32.87 44.16
CA LEU A 36 -16.26 31.74 43.76
C LEU A 36 -15.70 30.98 44.99
N LYS A 37 -16.27 29.82 45.30
CA LYS A 37 -15.85 29.00 46.45
C LYS A 37 -14.58 28.19 46.20
N PHE A 38 -14.33 27.76 44.97
CA PHE A 38 -13.22 26.88 44.61
C PHE A 38 -12.48 27.37 43.36
N CYS A 39 -11.17 27.15 43.30
CA CYS A 39 -10.41 27.35 42.07
C CYS A 39 -10.79 26.29 41.03
N ILE A 40 -11.21 26.73 39.85
CA ILE A 40 -11.60 25.85 38.73
C ILE A 40 -10.46 24.97 38.21
N LYS A 41 -9.19 25.33 38.45
CA LYS A 41 -8.03 24.58 37.94
C LYS A 41 -7.51 23.55 38.94
N CYS A 42 -7.16 24.00 40.16
CA CYS A 42 -6.56 23.10 41.15
C CYS A 42 -7.57 22.55 42.17
N GLY A 43 -8.79 23.09 42.23
CA GLY A 43 -9.83 22.66 43.14
C GLY A 43 -9.68 23.17 44.57
N VAL A 44 -8.74 24.08 44.86
CA VAL A 44 -8.55 24.60 46.23
C VAL A 44 -9.75 25.43 46.67
N ASN A 45 -10.14 25.30 47.94
CA ASN A 45 -11.22 26.07 48.56
C ASN A 45 -10.74 27.50 48.85
N LEU A 46 -11.09 28.42 47.96
CA LEU A 46 -10.74 29.84 48.06
C LEU A 46 -11.47 30.53 49.20
N LYS A 47 -12.72 30.09 49.48
CA LYS A 47 -13.51 30.61 50.60
C LYS A 47 -12.87 30.30 51.95
N TYR A 48 -12.39 29.07 52.13
CA TYR A 48 -11.66 28.66 53.34
C TYR A 48 -10.40 29.51 53.56
N ILE A 49 -9.62 29.77 52.50
CA ILE A 49 -8.42 30.61 52.57
C ILE A 49 -8.79 32.04 52.95
N LYS A 50 -9.86 32.61 52.36
CA LYS A 50 -10.35 33.97 52.68
C LYS A 50 -10.78 34.07 54.15
N GLU A 51 -11.46 33.05 54.69
CA GLU A 51 -11.97 33.03 56.07
C GLU A 51 -10.90 32.72 57.12
N ASN A 52 -9.97 31.79 56.84
CA ASN A 52 -9.02 31.27 57.84
C ASN A 52 -7.61 31.86 57.71
N LYS A 53 -7.35 32.65 56.65
CA LYS A 53 -6.04 33.26 56.32
C LYS A 53 -4.87 32.27 56.34
N LYS A 54 -5.14 30.99 56.09
CA LYS A 54 -4.18 29.89 56.07
C LYS A 54 -4.45 29.01 54.86
N LEU A 55 -3.38 28.42 54.33
CA LEU A 55 -3.51 27.43 53.27
C LEU A 55 -4.08 26.12 53.86
N PRO A 56 -5.09 25.49 53.24
CA PRO A 56 -5.61 24.21 53.71
C PRO A 56 -4.51 23.15 53.64
N SER A 57 -4.50 22.22 54.60
CA SER A 57 -3.57 21.08 54.57
C SER A 57 -3.82 20.24 53.32
N THR A 58 -2.75 19.75 52.70
CA THR A 58 -2.78 18.96 51.45
C THR A 58 -3.71 17.76 51.50
N THR A 59 -4.07 17.28 52.69
CA THR A 59 -4.98 16.17 52.95
C THR A 59 -6.47 16.53 52.80
N THR A 60 -6.84 17.81 52.67
CA THR A 60 -8.24 18.28 52.61
C THR A 60 -8.63 18.85 51.24
N LEU A 61 -8.04 18.33 50.17
CA LEU A 61 -8.44 18.65 48.80
C LEU A 61 -9.81 18.02 48.49
N ASN A 62 -10.85 18.85 48.56
CA ASN A 62 -12.21 18.71 48.02
C ASN A 62 -12.79 17.27 47.90
N PRO A 63 -13.82 16.88 48.66
CA PRO A 63 -14.47 15.56 48.55
C PRO A 63 -15.18 15.31 47.20
N TYR A 64 -15.41 16.36 46.39
CA TYR A 64 -15.90 16.24 45.01
C TYR A 64 -14.77 16.11 43.97
N LYS A 65 -13.52 16.24 44.40
CA LYS A 65 -12.44 15.51 43.76
C LYS A 65 -12.63 14.09 44.26
N THR A 66 -13.42 13.30 43.54
CA THR A 66 -13.02 11.91 43.37
C THR A 66 -11.53 12.03 43.08
N THR A 67 -10.68 11.52 43.96
CA THR A 67 -9.53 10.81 43.45
C THR A 67 -10.17 9.87 42.48
N SER A 68 -10.22 10.29 41.23
CA SER A 68 -10.10 9.37 40.15
C SER A 68 -8.73 8.76 40.44
N GLN A 69 -8.74 7.75 41.31
CA GLN A 69 -8.30 6.44 40.91
C GLN A 69 -9.12 6.09 39.63
N TYR A 70 -8.93 6.87 38.54
CA TYR A 70 -8.45 6.24 37.35
C TYR A 70 -7.33 5.41 37.92
N PRO A 71 -7.38 4.07 37.85
CA PRO A 71 -6.15 3.36 38.02
C PRO A 71 -5.14 4.16 37.21
N LEU A 72 -3.98 4.47 37.79
CA LEU A 72 -2.81 4.58 36.94
C LEU A 72 -2.71 3.19 36.29
N ILE A 73 -3.58 2.94 35.32
CA ILE A 73 -3.22 2.34 34.08
C ILE A 73 -2.07 3.27 33.72
N GLN A 74 -0.86 2.87 34.12
CA GLN A 74 0.21 2.78 33.16
C GLN A 74 -0.47 2.19 31.93
N ARG A 75 -1.11 3.08 31.15
CA ARG A 75 -1.14 2.93 29.72
C ARG A 75 0.35 3.07 29.46
N SER A 76 1.04 1.93 29.54
CA SER A 76 1.85 1.54 28.42
C SER A 76 1.18 2.17 27.21
N LEU A 77 1.94 2.93 26.44
CA LEU A 77 1.64 3.00 25.03
C LEU A 77 1.68 1.54 24.53
N GLU A 78 0.67 0.74 24.88
CA GLU A 78 0.13 -0.29 24.03
C GLU A 78 -0.29 0.50 22.81
N VAL A 79 0.70 0.66 21.91
CA VAL A 79 0.47 0.86 20.49
C VAL A 79 -0.74 0.00 20.20
N PHE A 80 -1.87 0.63 19.90
CA PHE A 80 -3.12 -0.07 19.64
C PHE A 80 -2.88 -0.93 18.40
N GLN A 81 -2.37 -2.14 18.62
CA GLN A 81 -2.11 -3.12 17.59
C GLN A 81 -3.50 -3.56 17.16
N PRO A 82 -3.89 -3.33 15.89
CA PRO A 82 -5.17 -3.82 15.42
C PRO A 82 -5.27 -5.32 15.73
N PRO A 83 -6.45 -5.82 16.12
CA PRO A 83 -6.62 -7.23 16.45
C PRO A 83 -6.09 -8.08 15.29
N LYS A 84 -5.23 -9.03 15.62
CA LYS A 84 -4.67 -9.96 14.62
C LYS A 84 -5.80 -10.79 14.01
N ILE A 85 -5.66 -11.08 12.73
CA ILE A 85 -6.62 -11.86 11.95
C ILE A 85 -6.56 -13.32 12.41
N THR A 86 -7.71 -13.85 12.81
CA THR A 86 -7.84 -15.27 13.19
C THR A 86 -7.96 -16.16 11.95
N ASP A 87 -7.75 -17.47 12.11
CA ASP A 87 -7.75 -18.40 10.98
C ASP A 87 -9.13 -18.54 10.32
N GLU A 88 -10.22 -18.28 11.06
CA GLU A 88 -11.61 -18.25 10.56
C GLU A 88 -11.88 -17.00 9.70
N GLN A 89 -11.29 -15.86 10.07
CA GLN A 89 -11.43 -14.59 9.34
C GLN A 89 -10.68 -14.59 8.00
N LEU A 90 -9.77 -15.54 7.78
CA LEU A 90 -9.02 -15.68 6.52
C LEU A 90 -9.87 -16.21 5.37
N THR A 91 -10.93 -16.97 5.66
CA THR A 91 -11.78 -17.59 4.63
C THR A 91 -12.93 -16.71 4.16
N ASP A 92 -13.34 -15.75 4.99
CA ASP A 92 -14.32 -14.72 4.64
C ASP A 92 -13.93 -13.41 5.32
N PRO A 93 -12.86 -12.75 4.81
CA PRO A 93 -12.43 -11.51 5.39
C PRO A 93 -13.52 -10.47 5.13
N LYS A 94 -14.28 -10.11 6.17
CA LYS A 94 -15.01 -8.83 6.18
C LYS A 94 -14.04 -7.77 5.65
N LYS A 95 -14.48 -6.88 4.75
CA LYS A 95 -13.64 -5.82 4.15
C LYS A 95 -13.23 -4.78 5.20
N HIS A 96 -12.39 -5.19 6.13
CA HIS A 96 -11.72 -4.35 7.10
C HIS A 96 -10.39 -3.89 6.51
N LYS A 97 -9.97 -2.71 6.92
CA LYS A 97 -8.67 -2.15 6.57
C LYS A 97 -7.56 -3.07 7.09
N LEU A 98 -6.66 -3.51 6.20
CA LEU A 98 -5.51 -4.36 6.55
C LEU A 98 -4.29 -3.51 6.87
N TRP A 99 -3.73 -2.89 5.84
CA TRP A 99 -2.59 -1.97 5.92
C TRP A 99 -2.94 -0.62 5.31
N SER A 100 -2.07 0.38 5.54
CA SER A 100 -2.27 1.73 5.01
C SER A 100 -1.99 1.79 3.51
N SER A 101 -2.54 2.79 2.83
CA SER A 101 -2.25 3.03 1.40
C SER A 101 -0.75 3.23 1.15
N LEU A 102 -0.05 3.89 2.07
CA LEU A 102 1.40 4.06 1.99
C LEU A 102 2.13 2.71 1.98
N THR A 103 1.73 1.79 2.84
CA THR A 103 2.27 0.43 2.83
C THR A 103 1.92 -0.30 1.54
N SER A 104 0.67 -0.20 1.07
CA SER A 104 0.21 -0.87 -0.13
C SER A 104 1.05 -0.50 -1.35
N ILE A 105 1.52 0.75 -1.44
CA ILE A 105 2.33 1.26 -2.54
C ILE A 105 3.82 1.05 -2.28
N GLY A 106 4.29 1.45 -1.09
CA GLY A 106 5.70 1.50 -0.75
C GLY A 106 6.37 0.13 -0.70
N LEU A 107 5.67 -0.92 -0.26
CA LEU A 107 6.26 -2.26 -0.23
C LEU A 107 6.48 -2.85 -1.63
N PRO A 108 5.48 -2.85 -2.54
CA PRO A 108 5.70 -3.28 -3.92
C PRO A 108 6.75 -2.47 -4.67
N LEU A 109 6.72 -1.14 -4.57
CA LEU A 109 7.74 -0.31 -5.21
C LEU A 109 9.12 -0.57 -4.61
N GLY A 110 9.20 -0.77 -3.29
CA GLY A 110 10.44 -1.17 -2.63
C GLY A 110 10.94 -2.54 -3.09
N ALA A 111 10.05 -3.51 -3.28
CA ALA A 111 10.41 -4.83 -3.81
C ALA A 111 10.91 -4.75 -5.26
N PHE A 112 10.27 -3.94 -6.10
CA PHE A 112 10.70 -3.65 -7.47
C PHE A 112 12.09 -3.01 -7.51
N LEU A 113 12.31 -1.95 -6.73
CA LEU A 113 13.62 -1.28 -6.65
C LEU A 113 14.70 -2.21 -6.11
N PHE A 114 14.38 -3.03 -5.10
CA PHE A 114 15.31 -3.99 -4.53
C PHE A 114 15.68 -5.08 -5.54
N MET A 115 14.71 -5.63 -6.28
CA MET A 115 14.96 -6.61 -7.34
C MET A 115 15.91 -6.03 -8.40
N ASN A 116 15.61 -4.82 -8.90
CA ASN A 116 16.45 -4.15 -9.90
C ASN A 116 17.85 -3.82 -9.36
N PHE A 117 17.98 -3.43 -8.09
CA PHE A 117 19.28 -3.19 -7.46
C PHE A 117 20.14 -4.45 -7.43
N ILE A 118 19.55 -5.58 -7.02
CA ILE A 118 20.25 -6.87 -7.00
C ILE A 118 20.63 -7.30 -8.43
N LEU A 119 19.72 -7.16 -9.39
CA LEU A 119 19.99 -7.49 -10.78
C LEU A 119 21.09 -6.61 -11.38
N GLY A 120 21.06 -5.30 -11.14
CA GLY A 120 22.12 -4.38 -11.55
C GLY A 120 23.47 -4.69 -10.91
N GLY A 121 23.48 -5.05 -9.62
CA GLY A 121 24.68 -5.51 -8.92
C GLY A 121 25.24 -6.82 -9.50
N PHE A 122 24.36 -7.75 -9.87
CA PHE A 122 24.75 -8.98 -10.56
C PHE A 122 25.39 -8.71 -11.92
N PHE A 123 24.78 -7.85 -12.74
CA PHE A 123 25.37 -7.44 -14.02
C PHE A 123 26.71 -6.72 -13.83
N ALA A 124 26.81 -5.78 -12.89
CA ALA A 124 28.07 -5.08 -12.61
C ALA A 124 29.20 -6.05 -12.19
N LEU A 125 28.87 -7.07 -11.40
CA LEU A 125 29.82 -8.12 -11.01
C LEU A 125 30.26 -8.96 -12.22
N LEU A 126 29.31 -9.34 -13.09
CA LEU A 126 29.63 -10.06 -14.33
C LEU A 126 30.56 -9.25 -15.23
N THR A 127 30.26 -7.98 -15.46
CA THR A 127 31.13 -7.08 -16.23
C THR A 127 32.53 -6.97 -15.64
N PHE A 128 32.61 -6.84 -14.32
CA PHE A 128 33.87 -6.74 -13.62
C PHE A 128 34.69 -8.04 -13.73
N ALA A 129 34.02 -9.20 -13.71
CA ALA A 129 34.67 -10.49 -13.84
C ALA A 129 35.07 -10.83 -15.28
N SER A 130 34.30 -10.42 -16.29
CA SER A 130 34.58 -10.69 -17.71
C SER A 130 35.61 -9.73 -18.31
N PHE A 131 35.75 -8.52 -17.74
CA PHE A 131 36.50 -7.40 -18.34
C PHE A 131 36.04 -7.05 -19.78
N ASP A 132 34.82 -7.44 -20.14
CA ASP A 132 34.26 -7.25 -21.47
C ASP A 132 32.75 -6.95 -21.39
N LEU A 133 32.37 -5.82 -21.98
CA LEU A 133 30.97 -5.37 -22.03
C LEU A 133 30.15 -6.18 -23.05
N ASN A 134 30.77 -6.73 -24.10
CA ASN A 134 30.07 -7.52 -25.11
C ASN A 134 29.50 -8.81 -24.52
N THR A 135 30.23 -9.42 -23.57
CA THR A 135 29.77 -10.57 -22.80
C THR A 135 28.37 -10.34 -22.19
N ILE A 136 28.06 -9.13 -21.69
CA ILE A 136 26.73 -8.83 -21.15
C ILE A 136 25.69 -8.87 -22.27
N PHE A 137 25.97 -8.20 -23.39
CA PHE A 137 25.06 -8.12 -24.52
C PHE A 137 24.75 -9.51 -25.10
N GLU A 138 25.77 -10.35 -25.26
CA GLU A 138 25.63 -11.75 -25.69
C GLU A 138 24.79 -12.57 -24.71
N LEU A 139 25.05 -12.43 -23.40
CA LEU A 139 24.27 -13.10 -22.36
C LEU A 139 22.82 -12.63 -22.36
N THR A 140 22.55 -11.33 -22.39
CA THR A 140 21.19 -10.79 -22.38
C THR A 140 20.41 -11.07 -23.66
N SER A 141 21.11 -11.34 -24.76
CA SER A 141 20.49 -11.80 -26.03
C SER A 141 20.21 -13.30 -26.03
N ASN A 142 20.71 -14.06 -25.05
CA ASN A 142 20.45 -15.49 -24.92
C ASN A 142 19.12 -15.72 -24.17
N PRO A 143 18.09 -16.33 -24.80
CA PRO A 143 16.77 -16.47 -24.20
C PRO A 143 16.76 -17.39 -22.96
N TYR A 144 17.71 -18.33 -22.84
CA TYR A 144 17.86 -19.16 -21.64
C TYR A 144 18.40 -18.34 -20.46
N PHE A 145 19.34 -17.42 -20.74
CA PHE A 145 19.87 -16.55 -19.71
C PHE A 145 18.81 -15.52 -19.26
N THR A 146 18.03 -14.97 -20.20
CA THR A 146 16.88 -14.12 -19.87
C THR A 146 15.86 -14.87 -19.00
N SER A 147 15.54 -16.13 -19.35
CA SER A 147 14.66 -16.99 -18.55
C SER A 147 15.22 -17.24 -17.14
N LEU A 148 16.54 -17.40 -17.01
CA LEU A 148 17.21 -17.57 -15.71
C LEU A 148 17.15 -16.28 -14.87
N ILE A 149 17.36 -15.13 -15.49
CA ILE A 149 17.28 -13.83 -14.81
C ILE A 149 15.86 -13.52 -14.31
N SER A 150 14.83 -13.93 -15.04
CA SER A 150 13.43 -13.76 -14.58
C SER A 150 13.15 -14.44 -13.23
N LEU A 151 13.99 -15.39 -12.77
CA LEU A 151 13.87 -15.97 -11.43
C LEU A 151 14.08 -14.95 -10.30
N PHE A 152 14.73 -13.81 -10.56
CA PHE A 152 14.86 -12.73 -9.57
C PHE A 152 13.49 -12.13 -9.17
N GLU A 153 12.46 -12.29 -9.99
CA GLU A 153 11.09 -11.86 -9.66
C GLU A 153 10.46 -12.63 -8.49
N LEU A 154 11.02 -13.78 -8.09
CA LEU A 154 10.60 -14.47 -6.87
C LEU A 154 10.70 -13.60 -5.61
N ILE A 155 11.49 -12.51 -5.65
CA ILE A 155 11.52 -11.44 -4.64
C ILE A 155 10.12 -10.85 -4.40
N PHE A 156 9.27 -10.76 -5.43
CA PHE A 156 7.90 -10.23 -5.34
C PHE A 156 6.98 -11.09 -4.48
N ILE A 157 7.31 -12.38 -4.30
CA ILE A 157 6.62 -13.25 -3.34
C ILE A 157 7.17 -13.03 -1.92
N LEU A 158 8.49 -12.89 -1.79
CA LEU A 158 9.18 -12.83 -0.50
C LEU A 158 8.72 -11.63 0.35
N PHE A 159 8.74 -10.43 -0.21
CA PHE A 159 8.41 -9.19 0.50
C PHE A 159 7.00 -9.20 1.13
N PRO A 160 5.92 -9.45 0.38
CA PRO A 160 4.57 -9.45 0.95
C PRO A 160 4.39 -10.58 1.96
N ILE A 161 4.92 -11.79 1.71
CA ILE A 161 4.84 -12.91 2.66
C ILE A 161 5.52 -12.60 3.99
N LEU A 162 6.70 -11.96 3.95
CA LEU A 162 7.40 -11.58 5.17
C LEU A 162 6.64 -10.47 5.91
N TYR A 163 6.13 -9.48 5.19
CA TYR A 163 5.47 -8.33 5.79
C TYR A 163 4.14 -8.68 6.47
N ILE A 164 3.30 -9.50 5.83
CA ILE A 164 1.96 -9.77 6.36
C ILE A 164 1.95 -10.64 7.62
N ARG A 165 3.08 -11.24 7.97
CA ARG A 165 3.27 -12.03 9.21
C ARG A 165 2.69 -11.32 10.45
N LYS A 166 2.85 -10.00 10.54
CA LYS A 166 2.42 -9.22 11.72
C LYS A 166 0.91 -9.10 11.89
N TYR A 167 0.13 -9.31 10.82
CA TYR A 167 -1.34 -9.21 10.84
C TYR A 167 -2.02 -10.52 11.21
N LEU A 168 -1.30 -11.64 11.21
CA LEU A 168 -1.85 -12.97 11.45
C LEU A 168 -1.65 -13.39 12.91
N GLN A 169 -2.68 -13.99 13.50
CA GLN A 169 -2.55 -14.64 14.81
C GLN A 169 -1.60 -15.85 14.71
N ASN A 170 -1.81 -16.68 13.69
CA ASN A 170 -0.98 -17.85 13.36
C ASN A 170 -0.27 -17.63 12.02
N PRO A 171 0.96 -17.08 12.00
CA PRO A 171 1.62 -16.65 10.77
C PRO A 171 2.34 -17.79 10.02
N THR A 172 1.64 -18.91 9.80
CA THR A 172 2.13 -20.01 8.95
C THR A 172 2.26 -19.55 7.50
N ILE A 173 3.14 -20.18 6.70
CA ILE A 173 3.29 -19.86 5.27
C ILE A 173 1.94 -20.00 4.55
N LYS A 174 1.16 -21.04 4.87
CA LYS A 174 -0.17 -21.27 4.33
C LYS A 174 -1.13 -20.10 4.61
N ASN A 175 -1.20 -19.63 5.86
CA ASN A 175 -2.10 -18.53 6.22
C ASN A 175 -1.71 -17.20 5.55
N ARG A 176 -0.41 -17.00 5.29
CA ARG A 176 0.09 -15.85 4.53
C ARG A 176 -0.40 -15.86 3.08
N PHE A 177 -0.25 -16.99 2.39
CA PHE A 177 -0.78 -17.16 1.03
C PHE A 177 -2.30 -17.01 0.98
N ILE A 178 -3.02 -17.56 1.96
CA ILE A 178 -4.47 -17.38 2.06
C ILE A 178 -4.83 -15.90 2.20
N LEU A 179 -4.15 -15.15 3.07
CA LEU A 179 -4.40 -13.71 3.24
C LEU A 179 -4.12 -12.92 1.96
N LEU A 180 -3.11 -13.29 1.18
CA LEU A 180 -2.81 -12.69 -0.13
C LEU A 180 -3.80 -13.11 -1.22
N GLY A 181 -4.69 -14.07 -0.96
CA GLY A 181 -5.68 -14.53 -1.95
C GLY A 181 -5.23 -15.75 -2.76
N PHE A 182 -4.04 -16.29 -2.49
CA PHE A 182 -3.54 -17.50 -3.13
C PHE A 182 -4.00 -18.73 -2.35
N THR A 183 -5.22 -19.17 -2.59
CA THR A 183 -5.84 -20.28 -1.85
C THR A 183 -6.84 -21.07 -2.68
N SER A 184 -6.78 -22.39 -2.52
CA SER A 184 -7.80 -23.34 -2.98
C SER A 184 -8.81 -23.72 -1.88
N ARG A 185 -8.68 -23.14 -0.68
CA ARG A 185 -9.58 -23.42 0.44
C ARG A 185 -11.00 -22.97 0.09
N GLY A 186 -11.97 -23.87 0.20
CA GLY A 186 -13.37 -23.62 -0.18
C GLY A 186 -13.71 -23.95 -1.64
N PHE A 187 -12.72 -24.39 -2.43
CA PHE A 187 -12.92 -24.89 -3.79
C PHE A 187 -13.02 -26.40 -3.78
N ASP A 188 -14.11 -26.92 -4.33
CA ASP A 188 -14.14 -28.30 -4.82
C ASP A 188 -13.43 -28.38 -6.18
N ARG A 189 -13.18 -29.61 -6.68
CA ARG A 189 -12.51 -29.82 -7.97
C ARG A 189 -13.22 -29.12 -9.14
N LYS A 190 -14.55 -29.03 -9.13
CA LYS A 190 -15.34 -28.40 -10.20
C LYS A 190 -15.19 -26.88 -10.19
N LYS A 191 -15.22 -26.26 -9.00
CA LYS A 191 -15.00 -24.82 -8.83
C LYS A 191 -13.57 -24.44 -9.20
N LEU A 192 -12.58 -25.25 -8.84
CA LEU A 192 -11.19 -25.00 -9.23
C LEU A 192 -11.04 -25.06 -10.75
N LEU A 193 -11.59 -26.09 -11.40
CA LEU A 193 -11.60 -26.19 -12.87
C LEU A 193 -12.29 -24.97 -13.50
N LYS A 194 -13.38 -24.48 -12.89
CA LYS A 194 -14.06 -23.26 -13.33
C LYS A 194 -13.15 -22.02 -13.25
N GLU A 195 -12.38 -21.84 -12.17
CA GLU A 195 -11.40 -20.73 -12.09
C GLU A 195 -10.33 -20.82 -13.18
N ILE A 196 -9.84 -22.04 -13.44
CA ILE A 196 -8.84 -22.30 -14.48
C ILE A 196 -9.40 -21.94 -15.85
N LEU A 197 -10.58 -22.44 -16.20
CA LEU A 197 -11.22 -22.14 -17.48
C LEU A 197 -11.50 -20.65 -17.66
N ILE A 198 -11.91 -19.96 -16.59
CA ILE A 198 -12.13 -18.52 -16.62
C ILE A 198 -10.82 -17.78 -16.85
N GLY A 199 -9.74 -18.17 -16.16
CA GLY A 199 -8.42 -17.59 -16.38
C GLY A 199 -7.94 -17.78 -17.83
N LEU A 200 -8.07 -18.99 -18.36
CA LEU A 200 -7.72 -19.29 -19.76
C LEU A 200 -8.53 -18.46 -20.75
N SER A 201 -9.86 -18.41 -20.60
CA SER A 201 -10.72 -17.62 -21.50
C SER A 201 -10.38 -16.13 -21.46
N LEU A 202 -10.13 -15.60 -20.26
CA LEU A 202 -9.81 -14.18 -20.10
C LEU A 202 -8.40 -13.83 -20.58
N ALA A 203 -7.46 -14.79 -20.63
CA ALA A 203 -6.16 -14.58 -21.26
C ALA A 203 -6.31 -14.25 -22.76
N PHE A 204 -7.13 -15.03 -23.49
CA PHE A 204 -7.42 -14.75 -24.91
C PHE A 204 -8.11 -13.39 -25.10
N VAL A 205 -9.07 -13.06 -24.22
CA VAL A 205 -9.71 -11.74 -24.23
C VAL A 205 -8.68 -10.63 -23.97
N GLY A 206 -7.74 -10.86 -23.05
CA GLY A 206 -6.65 -9.94 -22.75
C GLY A 206 -5.77 -9.68 -23.97
N VAL A 207 -5.36 -10.73 -24.70
CA VAL A 207 -4.55 -10.59 -25.93
C VAL A 207 -5.28 -9.75 -26.98
N LEU A 208 -6.56 -10.06 -27.25
CA LEU A 208 -7.35 -9.31 -28.24
C LEU A 208 -7.57 -7.86 -27.81
N MET A 209 -7.87 -7.63 -26.53
CA MET A 209 -8.06 -6.29 -25.98
C MET A 209 -6.78 -5.46 -26.10
N VAL A 210 -5.63 -6.01 -25.72
CA VAL A 210 -4.34 -5.31 -25.80
C VAL A 210 -3.95 -5.04 -27.25
N ALA A 211 -4.15 -6.00 -28.15
CA ALA A 211 -3.88 -5.80 -29.57
C ALA A 211 -4.72 -4.64 -30.14
N LEU A 212 -6.03 -4.61 -29.86
CA LEU A 212 -6.90 -3.51 -30.29
C LEU A 212 -6.46 -2.16 -29.71
N ILE A 213 -6.15 -2.11 -28.41
CA ILE A 213 -5.70 -0.87 -27.76
C ILE A 213 -4.37 -0.40 -28.33
N SER A 214 -3.45 -1.32 -28.66
CA SER A 214 -2.17 -0.99 -29.29
C SER A 214 -2.40 -0.35 -30.66
N LEU A 215 -3.23 -0.97 -31.52
CA LEU A 215 -3.61 -0.42 -32.83
C LEU A 215 -4.25 0.96 -32.71
N PHE A 216 -5.23 1.14 -31.82
CA PHE A 216 -5.87 2.45 -31.63
C PHE A 216 -4.88 3.49 -31.09
N THR A 217 -3.96 3.11 -30.21
CA THR A 217 -2.97 4.02 -29.64
C THR A 217 -1.98 4.48 -30.71
N GLU A 218 -1.52 3.57 -31.56
CA GLU A 218 -0.63 3.86 -32.69
C GLU A 218 -1.29 4.85 -33.66
N GLU A 219 -2.48 4.55 -34.15
CA GLU A 219 -3.25 5.41 -35.07
C GLU A 219 -3.47 6.82 -34.51
N ILE A 220 -3.82 6.92 -33.21
CA ILE A 220 -4.01 8.22 -32.55
C ILE A 220 -2.71 9.01 -32.50
N ILE A 221 -1.58 8.36 -32.22
CA ILE A 221 -0.28 9.00 -32.12
C ILE A 221 0.22 9.43 -33.50
N GLU A 222 0.15 8.57 -34.51
CA GLU A 222 0.52 8.91 -35.89
C GLU A 222 -0.27 10.12 -36.39
N TYR A 223 -1.58 10.12 -36.16
CA TYR A 223 -2.44 11.25 -36.49
C TYR A 223 -2.05 12.53 -35.72
N LEU A 224 -1.86 12.44 -34.40
CA LEU A 224 -1.60 13.60 -33.55
C LEU A 224 -0.24 14.24 -33.80
N PHE A 225 0.77 13.43 -34.09
CA PHE A 225 2.16 13.88 -34.28
C PHE A 225 2.58 13.95 -35.76
N SER A 226 1.74 13.50 -36.70
CA SER A 226 2.05 13.45 -38.14
C SER A 226 3.35 12.70 -38.42
N ILE A 227 3.51 11.54 -37.78
CA ILE A 227 4.67 10.65 -37.92
C ILE A 227 4.21 9.30 -38.46
N GLU A 228 5.16 8.54 -38.98
CA GLU A 228 4.99 7.12 -39.32
C GLU A 228 5.81 6.30 -38.32
N ILE A 229 5.15 5.39 -37.61
CA ILE A 229 5.80 4.53 -36.61
C ILE A 229 6.26 3.26 -37.31
N ILE A 230 7.58 3.11 -37.45
CA ILE A 230 8.17 1.86 -37.93
C ILE A 230 8.43 0.98 -36.71
N GLN A 231 7.71 -0.14 -36.61
CA GLN A 231 7.93 -1.12 -35.54
C GLN A 231 9.19 -1.95 -35.82
N ASP A 232 10.31 -1.54 -35.22
CA ASP A 232 11.48 -2.40 -35.08
C ASP A 232 11.36 -3.21 -33.79
N ILE A 233 11.42 -4.54 -33.92
CA ILE A 233 11.29 -5.42 -32.76
C ILE A 233 12.68 -5.78 -32.26
N PRO A 234 13.00 -5.49 -30.99
CA PRO A 234 14.24 -5.93 -30.38
C PRO A 234 14.27 -7.46 -30.35
N THR A 235 15.08 -8.07 -31.23
CA THR A 235 15.19 -9.53 -31.36
C THR A 235 15.76 -10.22 -30.12
N GLY A 236 16.44 -9.49 -29.23
CA GLY A 236 17.12 -10.03 -28.04
C GLY A 236 16.21 -10.58 -26.93
N PHE A 237 14.92 -10.25 -26.93
CA PHE A 237 13.96 -10.75 -25.92
C PHE A 237 13.02 -11.85 -26.43
N LEU A 238 13.07 -12.15 -27.73
CA LEU A 238 12.24 -13.20 -28.31
C LEU A 238 12.94 -14.56 -28.19
N PRO A 239 12.18 -15.65 -27.98
CA PRO A 239 12.74 -16.98 -28.07
C PRO A 239 13.32 -17.22 -29.46
N MET A 240 14.52 -17.81 -29.51
CA MET A 240 15.23 -18.06 -30.78
C MET A 240 14.92 -19.44 -31.36
N ASP A 241 14.39 -20.33 -30.53
CA ASP A 241 14.11 -21.73 -30.86
C ASP A 241 12.95 -22.28 -30.01
N ILE A 242 12.37 -23.40 -30.44
CA ILE A 242 11.21 -24.03 -29.78
C ILE A 242 11.50 -24.39 -28.32
N SER A 243 12.71 -24.86 -27.99
CA SER A 243 13.07 -25.18 -26.60
C SER A 243 13.11 -23.93 -25.72
N SER A 244 13.70 -22.84 -26.20
CA SER A 244 13.72 -21.56 -25.48
C SER A 244 12.31 -20.99 -25.30
N LEU A 245 11.42 -21.14 -26.30
CA LEU A 245 10.02 -20.75 -26.21
C LEU A 245 9.28 -21.53 -25.11
N ILE A 246 9.49 -22.84 -25.02
CA ILE A 246 8.87 -23.69 -23.98
C ILE A 246 9.36 -23.26 -22.59
N VAL A 247 10.67 -23.05 -22.42
CA VAL A 247 11.25 -22.62 -21.14
C VAL A 247 10.68 -21.27 -20.73
N LEU A 248 10.69 -20.28 -21.63
CA LEU A 248 10.16 -18.94 -21.34
C LEU A 248 8.67 -18.97 -21.02
N SER A 249 7.88 -19.77 -21.75
CA SER A 249 6.44 -19.95 -21.48
C SER A 249 6.18 -20.50 -20.07
N LEU A 250 6.99 -21.47 -19.61
CA LEU A 250 6.88 -21.99 -18.25
C LEU A 250 7.25 -20.94 -17.20
N ILE A 251 8.26 -20.11 -17.47
CA ILE A 251 8.66 -19.00 -16.61
C ILE A 251 7.55 -17.94 -16.52
N MET A 252 6.94 -17.56 -17.64
CA MET A 252 5.82 -16.61 -17.70
C MET A 252 4.64 -17.06 -16.82
N ILE A 253 4.27 -18.34 -16.91
CA ILE A 253 3.13 -18.89 -16.15
C ILE A 253 3.47 -19.09 -14.66
N LEU A 254 4.59 -19.75 -14.37
CA LEU A 254 4.87 -20.25 -13.02
C LEU A 254 5.57 -19.22 -12.14
N ILE A 255 6.36 -18.32 -12.74
CA ILE A 255 7.22 -17.38 -12.01
C ILE A 255 6.66 -15.97 -12.14
N ILE A 256 6.63 -15.42 -13.36
CA ILE A 256 6.32 -14.00 -13.60
C ILE A 256 4.88 -13.70 -13.19
N GLY A 257 3.90 -14.29 -13.90
CA GLY A 257 2.49 -14.06 -13.60
C GLY A 257 2.13 -14.38 -12.15
N THR A 258 2.67 -15.46 -11.58
CA THR A 258 2.40 -15.82 -10.18
C THR A 258 2.98 -14.80 -9.19
N SER A 259 4.24 -14.41 -9.35
CA SER A 259 4.94 -13.55 -8.40
C SER A 259 4.41 -12.11 -8.44
N GLU A 260 4.14 -11.59 -9.63
CA GLU A 260 3.57 -10.27 -9.83
C GLU A 260 2.15 -10.17 -9.30
N GLU A 261 1.29 -11.15 -9.58
CA GLU A 261 -0.09 -11.14 -9.06
C GLU A 261 -0.13 -11.15 -7.53
N ILE A 262 0.77 -11.89 -6.89
CA ILE A 262 0.88 -11.91 -5.42
C ILE A 262 1.22 -10.51 -4.89
N LEU A 263 2.14 -9.80 -5.53
CA LEU A 263 2.58 -8.48 -5.11
C LEU A 263 1.56 -7.38 -5.45
N PHE A 264 1.11 -7.30 -6.70
CA PHE A 264 0.25 -6.22 -7.17
C PHE A 264 -1.22 -6.45 -6.81
N ARG A 265 -1.76 -7.66 -6.95
CA ARG A 265 -3.19 -7.88 -6.66
C ARG A 265 -3.37 -8.35 -5.23
N GLY A 266 -2.59 -9.35 -4.83
CA GLY A 266 -2.62 -9.93 -3.50
C GLY A 266 -2.28 -8.94 -2.38
N PHE A 267 -1.31 -8.04 -2.63
CA PHE A 267 -0.86 -7.06 -1.65
C PHE A 267 -1.27 -5.61 -1.98
N MET A 268 -0.84 -5.05 -3.13
CA MET A 268 -1.09 -3.63 -3.43
C MET A 268 -2.58 -3.32 -3.55
N GLN A 269 -3.27 -3.95 -4.51
CA GLN A 269 -4.67 -3.70 -4.81
C GLN A 269 -5.54 -4.04 -3.60
N LYS A 270 -5.34 -5.21 -2.98
CA LYS A 270 -6.07 -5.59 -1.75
C LYS A 270 -6.00 -4.50 -0.68
N GLY A 271 -4.80 -3.98 -0.42
CA GLY A 271 -4.61 -2.91 0.55
C GLY A 271 -5.30 -1.61 0.14
N LEU A 272 -5.12 -1.19 -1.10
CA LEU A 272 -5.70 0.06 -1.62
C LEU A 272 -7.22 0.03 -1.72
N GLU A 273 -7.81 -1.09 -2.14
CA GLU A 273 -9.27 -1.25 -2.17
C GLU A 273 -9.88 -1.11 -0.76
N ARG A 274 -9.21 -1.66 0.25
CA ARG A 274 -9.65 -1.61 1.64
C ARG A 274 -9.40 -0.25 2.30
N SER A 275 -8.53 0.60 1.75
CA SER A 275 -8.22 1.92 2.31
C SER A 275 -8.85 3.10 1.54
N LEU A 276 -8.98 2.99 0.22
CA LEU A 276 -9.45 4.04 -0.69
C LEU A 276 -10.74 3.67 -1.44
N GLY A 277 -11.21 2.42 -1.30
CA GLY A 277 -12.35 1.88 -2.02
C GLY A 277 -11.97 1.21 -3.34
N SER A 278 -12.84 0.34 -3.84
CA SER A 278 -12.51 -0.58 -4.93
C SER A 278 -12.11 0.11 -6.24
N LYS A 279 -12.82 1.16 -6.65
CA LYS A 279 -12.51 1.89 -7.89
C LYS A 279 -11.10 2.50 -7.86
N MET A 280 -10.78 3.23 -6.80
CA MET A 280 -9.47 3.88 -6.65
C MET A 280 -8.34 2.87 -6.45
N GLY A 281 -8.61 1.78 -5.72
CA GLY A 281 -7.63 0.71 -5.53
C GLY A 281 -7.23 0.03 -6.84
N ILE A 282 -8.21 -0.32 -7.67
CA ILE A 282 -7.97 -0.92 -8.99
C ILE A 282 -7.22 0.07 -9.90
N LEU A 283 -7.70 1.32 -9.99
CA LEU A 283 -7.12 2.32 -10.88
C LEU A 283 -5.67 2.64 -10.53
N LEU A 284 -5.38 2.83 -9.24
CA LEU A 284 -4.03 3.17 -8.78
C LEU A 284 -3.07 2.00 -8.91
N THR A 285 -3.51 0.77 -8.64
CA THR A 285 -2.68 -0.42 -8.92
C THR A 285 -2.37 -0.54 -10.40
N ALA A 286 -3.36 -0.36 -11.28
CA ALA A 286 -3.13 -0.44 -12.73
C ALA A 286 -2.17 0.64 -13.23
N PHE A 287 -2.32 1.87 -12.75
CA PHE A 287 -1.40 2.96 -13.07
C PHE A 287 0.04 2.62 -12.64
N LEU A 288 0.24 2.21 -11.39
CA LEU A 288 1.57 1.90 -10.86
C LEU A 288 2.20 0.69 -11.54
N PHE A 289 1.42 -0.36 -11.80
CA PHE A 289 1.87 -1.53 -12.56
C PHE A 289 2.38 -1.12 -13.96
N SER A 290 1.63 -0.25 -14.64
CA SER A 290 2.02 0.22 -15.98
C SER A 290 3.29 1.06 -15.93
N MET A 291 3.39 1.96 -14.95
CA MET A 291 4.55 2.84 -14.79
C MET A 291 5.85 2.07 -14.58
N ILE A 292 5.85 0.99 -13.79
CA ILE A 292 7.07 0.20 -13.57
C ILE A 292 7.51 -0.57 -14.82
N HIS A 293 6.58 -0.92 -15.72
CA HIS A 293 6.88 -1.63 -16.96
C HIS A 293 7.43 -0.69 -18.03
N VAL A 294 6.97 0.56 -18.08
CA VAL A 294 7.44 1.54 -19.07
C VAL A 294 8.67 2.34 -18.60
N ILE A 295 9.11 2.18 -17.35
CA ILE A 295 10.23 2.97 -16.81
C ILE A 295 11.55 2.71 -17.56
N GLY A 296 11.71 1.52 -18.14
CA GLY A 296 12.88 1.15 -18.94
C GLY A 296 13.08 2.07 -20.16
N ILE A 297 12.00 2.58 -20.74
CA ILE A 297 12.02 3.49 -21.90
C ILE A 297 12.81 4.77 -21.61
N LEU A 298 12.79 5.23 -20.35
CA LEU A 298 13.56 6.39 -19.92
C LEU A 298 15.09 6.19 -20.02
N PHE A 299 15.55 4.96 -20.22
CA PHE A 299 16.96 4.60 -20.30
C PHE A 299 17.41 4.10 -21.68
N ILE A 300 16.50 3.95 -22.65
CA ILE A 300 16.82 3.39 -23.98
C ILE A 300 17.33 4.46 -24.94
N ASP A 301 16.64 5.59 -25.05
CA ASP A 301 17.03 6.65 -26.00
C ASP A 301 16.78 8.06 -25.40
N LEU A 302 17.85 8.69 -24.93
CA LEU A 302 17.83 10.05 -24.36
C LEU A 302 17.96 11.15 -25.41
N ASN A 303 18.03 10.80 -26.70
CA ASN A 303 18.38 11.77 -27.75
C ASN A 303 17.24 12.74 -28.09
N SER A 304 15.97 12.37 -27.81
CA SER A 304 14.81 13.23 -28.09
C SER A 304 13.68 13.06 -27.05
N PRO A 305 13.28 14.14 -26.34
CA PRO A 305 12.12 14.11 -25.45
C PRO A 305 10.81 13.67 -26.12
N LEU A 306 10.67 13.96 -27.42
CA LEU A 306 9.48 13.58 -28.19
C LEU A 306 9.43 12.05 -28.40
N VAL A 307 10.56 11.42 -28.72
CA VAL A 307 10.66 9.97 -28.90
C VAL A 307 10.36 9.24 -27.59
N ILE A 308 10.87 9.75 -26.47
CA ILE A 308 10.56 9.21 -25.13
C ILE A 308 9.06 9.29 -24.86
N LEU A 309 8.42 10.43 -25.14
CA LEU A 309 6.99 10.61 -24.92
C LEU A 309 6.16 9.65 -25.78
N ILE A 310 6.48 9.52 -27.07
CA ILE A 310 5.78 8.62 -27.99
C ILE A 310 5.93 7.17 -27.52
N SER A 311 7.15 6.73 -27.23
CA SER A 311 7.45 5.37 -26.75
C SER A 311 6.72 5.06 -25.44
N PHE A 312 6.67 6.04 -24.52
CA PHE A 312 5.91 5.96 -23.29
C PHE A 312 4.42 5.75 -23.58
N LEU A 313 3.80 6.56 -24.43
CA LEU A 313 2.37 6.46 -24.73
C LEU A 313 2.01 5.13 -25.40
N LEU A 314 2.82 4.70 -26.39
CA LEU A 314 2.65 3.42 -27.08
C LEU A 314 2.68 2.23 -26.12
N SER A 315 3.56 2.27 -25.11
CA SER A 315 3.70 1.16 -24.16
C SER A 315 2.73 1.25 -22.98
N PHE A 316 2.43 2.46 -22.50
CA PHE A 316 1.66 2.68 -21.29
C PHE A 316 0.23 2.17 -21.40
N PHE A 317 -0.50 2.49 -22.48
CA PHE A 317 -1.90 2.11 -22.62
C PHE A 317 -2.14 0.59 -22.72
N PRO A 318 -1.32 -0.18 -23.47
CA PRO A 318 -1.32 -1.64 -23.41
C PRO A 318 -1.18 -2.20 -21.99
N TYR A 319 -0.12 -1.83 -21.26
CA TYR A 319 0.10 -2.30 -19.87
C TYR A 319 -1.01 -1.86 -18.92
N PHE A 320 -1.52 -0.65 -19.09
CA PHE A 320 -2.61 -0.12 -18.27
C PHE A 320 -3.90 -0.89 -18.48
N SER A 321 -4.21 -1.21 -19.74
CA SER A 321 -5.42 -1.96 -20.07
C SER A 321 -5.41 -3.38 -19.50
N ILE A 322 -4.31 -4.12 -19.67
CA ILE A 322 -4.20 -5.48 -19.12
C ILE A 322 -4.22 -5.44 -17.59
N SER A 323 -3.59 -4.45 -16.96
CA SER A 323 -3.63 -4.35 -15.51
C SER A 323 -5.00 -3.98 -14.96
N ILE A 324 -5.79 -3.17 -15.67
CA ILE A 324 -7.19 -2.93 -15.33
C ILE A 324 -7.99 -4.23 -15.42
N LEU A 325 -7.83 -5.01 -16.51
CA LEU A 325 -8.50 -6.30 -16.66
C LEU A 325 -8.17 -7.25 -15.50
N LEU A 326 -6.88 -7.44 -15.19
CA LEU A 326 -6.43 -8.29 -14.08
C LEU A 326 -6.99 -7.81 -12.74
N GLY A 327 -7.00 -6.49 -12.50
CA GLY A 327 -7.56 -5.91 -11.28
C GLY A 327 -9.07 -6.10 -11.16
N LEU A 328 -9.81 -5.99 -12.26
CA LEU A 328 -11.26 -6.26 -12.30
C LEU A 328 -11.57 -7.73 -12.05
N ILE A 329 -10.78 -8.65 -12.63
CA ILE A 329 -10.92 -10.10 -12.39
C ILE A 329 -10.69 -10.38 -10.90
N TYR A 330 -9.60 -9.87 -10.33
CA TYR A 330 -9.28 -10.07 -8.93
C TYR A 330 -10.41 -9.60 -7.99
N HIS A 331 -10.96 -8.42 -8.27
CA HIS A 331 -12.09 -7.88 -7.54
C HIS A 331 -13.35 -8.77 -7.71
N TRP A 332 -13.68 -9.14 -8.94
CA TRP A 332 -14.82 -10.01 -9.27
C TRP A 332 -14.72 -11.38 -8.61
N ARG A 333 -13.50 -11.93 -8.49
CA ARG A 333 -13.22 -13.22 -7.83
C ARG A 333 -13.05 -13.11 -6.32
N LYS A 334 -13.47 -11.99 -5.72
CA LYS A 334 -13.45 -11.77 -4.26
C LYS A 334 -12.05 -11.95 -3.66
N GLU A 335 -11.06 -11.30 -4.28
CA GLU A 335 -9.66 -11.34 -3.87
C GLU A 335 -9.01 -12.75 -3.96
N ASN A 336 -9.50 -13.61 -4.85
CA ASN A 336 -8.84 -14.87 -5.19
C ASN A 336 -7.90 -14.70 -6.38
N LEU A 337 -6.67 -15.21 -6.27
CA LEU A 337 -5.63 -15.02 -7.28
C LEU A 337 -5.61 -16.08 -8.39
N ILE A 338 -6.29 -17.24 -8.24
CA ILE A 338 -6.11 -18.37 -9.17
C ILE A 338 -6.43 -17.98 -10.61
N ALA A 339 -7.62 -17.43 -10.86
CA ALA A 339 -8.01 -17.03 -12.21
C ALA A 339 -7.12 -15.91 -12.76
N VAL A 340 -6.68 -14.99 -11.91
CA VAL A 340 -5.87 -13.83 -12.30
C VAL A 340 -4.45 -14.25 -12.69
N VAL A 341 -3.82 -15.11 -11.89
CA VAL A 341 -2.48 -15.67 -12.16
C VAL A 341 -2.47 -16.43 -13.48
N ILE A 342 -3.51 -17.24 -13.73
CA ILE A 342 -3.65 -17.98 -14.99
C ILE A 342 -3.89 -17.01 -16.14
N THR A 343 -4.76 -16.00 -15.95
CA THR A 343 -5.01 -14.97 -16.99
C THR A 343 -3.70 -14.30 -17.40
N HIS A 344 -2.92 -13.82 -16.42
CA HIS A 344 -1.69 -13.09 -16.67
C HIS A 344 -0.63 -13.98 -17.33
N GLY A 345 -0.24 -15.09 -16.69
CA GLY A 345 0.83 -15.92 -17.22
C GLY A 345 0.53 -16.55 -18.59
N VAL A 346 -0.75 -16.88 -18.85
CA VAL A 346 -1.17 -17.38 -20.17
C VAL A 346 -1.26 -16.25 -21.19
N TYR A 347 -1.69 -15.04 -20.78
CA TYR A 347 -1.63 -13.87 -21.65
C TYR A 347 -0.18 -13.62 -22.11
N ASP A 348 0.79 -13.61 -21.19
CA ASP A 348 2.20 -13.42 -21.53
C ASP A 348 2.73 -14.54 -22.42
N THR A 349 2.33 -15.78 -22.14
CA THR A 349 2.70 -16.93 -22.98
C THR A 349 2.16 -16.80 -24.40
N LEU A 350 0.90 -16.37 -24.55
CA LEU A 350 0.29 -16.18 -25.86
C LEU A 350 0.95 -15.04 -26.63
N THR A 351 1.32 -13.94 -25.97
CA THR A 351 1.99 -12.82 -26.63
C THR A 351 3.38 -13.23 -27.14
N ILE A 352 4.19 -13.94 -26.35
CA ILE A 352 5.50 -14.43 -26.81
C ILE A 352 5.38 -15.48 -27.92
N VAL A 353 4.39 -16.37 -27.84
CA VAL A 353 4.14 -17.39 -28.87
C VAL A 353 3.74 -16.72 -30.18
N LEU A 354 2.81 -15.76 -30.13
CA LEU A 354 2.39 -15.01 -31.31
C LEU A 354 3.56 -14.24 -31.92
N ALA A 355 4.37 -13.57 -31.09
CA ALA A 355 5.58 -12.89 -31.56
C ALA A 355 6.56 -13.86 -32.24
N PHE A 356 6.82 -15.02 -31.65
CA PHE A 356 7.70 -16.04 -32.24
C PHE A 356 7.26 -16.45 -33.66
N PHE A 357 5.97 -16.72 -33.86
CA PHE A 357 5.44 -17.15 -35.16
C PHE A 357 5.30 -16.01 -36.18
N LEU A 358 4.89 -14.81 -35.75
CA LEU A 358 4.67 -13.67 -36.66
C LEU A 358 5.97 -13.09 -37.22
N TYR A 359 7.04 -13.11 -36.42
CA TYR A 359 8.34 -12.54 -36.81
C TYR A 359 9.31 -13.57 -37.40
N GLY A 360 8.82 -14.78 -37.71
CA GLY A 360 9.51 -15.73 -38.56
C GLY A 360 10.88 -16.19 -38.02
N ILE A 361 11.02 -16.33 -36.71
CA ILE A 361 12.23 -16.91 -36.11
C ILE A 361 12.17 -18.44 -36.29
N PHE A 362 12.64 -18.91 -37.44
CA PHE A 362 12.79 -20.33 -37.78
C PHE A 362 14.16 -20.61 -38.41
#